data_AF-A0AA40WF44-F1
#
_entry.id   AF-A0AA40WF44-F1
#
_cell.length_a   1.000
_cell.length_b   1.000
_cell.length_c   1.000
_cell.angle_alpha   90.00
_cell.angle_beta   90.00
_cell.angle_gamma   90.00
#
_symmetry.space_group_name_H-M   'P 1'
#
loop_
_entity.id
_entity.type
_entity.pdbx_description
1 polymer ?
#
loop_
_entity_poly.entity_id
_entity_poly.type
_entity_poly.pdbx_seq_one_letter_code
_entity_poly.pdbx_strand_id
1 'polypeptide(L)'
;SVVTKVMQMVQKQDVAIPDLAKEISHDPGLTADVIKLSNSAYYRAAKPIKTVQESLMTLGIKTVKDIILLTAARGILKKDLKGYQIEAEDNWIHSLTVAELSKRICEQKKLKIGLDLAFTGGLLHNIGKVILADFFPAVIANLREELKIHSVSFEELERKHFGYSHEEVGEKLLEKWNFP
;
A
#
# COMPACT_ATOMS: atom_id res chain seq x y z
N SER A 1 0.22 16.38 -2.85
CA SER A 1 1.22 16.23 -1.78
C SER A 1 2.58 15.92 -2.40
N VAL A 2 3.67 15.94 -1.61
CA VAL A 2 5.00 15.53 -2.08
C VAL A 2 4.95 14.12 -2.70
N VAL A 3 4.24 13.18 -2.06
CA VAL A 3 4.00 11.82 -2.59
C VAL A 3 3.41 11.84 -4.00
N THR A 4 2.32 12.56 -4.25
CA THR A 4 1.69 12.63 -5.58
C THR A 4 2.66 13.15 -6.64
N LYS A 5 3.42 14.20 -6.30
CA LYS A 5 4.35 14.83 -7.24
C LYS A 5 5.55 13.94 -7.55
N VAL A 6 6.11 13.26 -6.55
CA VAL A 6 7.13 12.22 -6.73
C VAL A 6 6.61 11.10 -7.63
N MET A 7 5.40 10.60 -7.39
CA MET A 7 4.81 9.52 -8.22
C MET A 7 4.65 9.95 -9.68
N GLN A 8 4.22 11.19 -9.94
CA GLN A 8 4.16 11.75 -11.29
C GLN A 8 5.54 11.92 -11.93
N MET A 9 6.56 12.32 -11.15
CA MET A 9 7.93 12.45 -11.63
C MET A 9 8.51 11.10 -12.06
N VAL A 10 8.27 10.03 -11.29
CA VAL A 10 8.78 8.68 -11.58
C VAL A 10 8.08 8.04 -12.79
N GLN A 11 6.89 8.51 -13.18
CA GLN A 11 6.24 8.07 -14.43
C GLN A 11 6.91 8.63 -15.69
N LYS A 12 7.71 9.70 -15.59
CA LYS A 12 8.47 10.26 -16.71
C LYS A 12 9.73 9.42 -16.93
N GLN A 13 10.03 9.04 -18.17
CA GLN A 13 11.12 8.10 -18.49
C GLN A 13 12.53 8.59 -18.10
N ASP A 14 12.75 9.88 -17.82
CA ASP A 14 14.08 10.46 -17.60
C ASP A 14 14.17 11.38 -16.37
N VAL A 15 13.59 11.00 -15.23
CA VAL A 15 13.75 11.82 -14.00
C VAL A 15 15.17 11.71 -13.43
N ALA A 16 15.83 12.84 -13.19
CA ALA A 16 17.13 12.86 -12.56
C ALA A 16 17.02 12.58 -11.04
N ILE A 17 17.92 11.74 -10.52
CA ILE A 17 17.99 11.39 -9.09
C ILE A 17 18.06 12.63 -8.18
N PRO A 18 18.87 13.67 -8.47
CA PRO A 18 18.92 14.86 -7.62
C PRO A 18 17.58 15.60 -7.52
N ASP A 19 16.82 15.67 -8.61
CA ASP A 19 15.51 16.32 -8.62
C ASP A 19 14.50 15.54 -7.78
N LEU A 20 14.51 14.21 -7.90
CA LEU A 20 13.66 13.34 -7.09
C LEU A 20 14.02 13.41 -5.60
N ALA A 21 15.32 13.38 -5.28
CA ALA A 21 15.80 13.51 -3.91
C ALA A 21 15.40 14.85 -3.30
N LYS A 22 15.53 15.94 -4.06
CA LYS A 22 15.10 17.28 -3.66
C LYS A 22 13.61 17.32 -3.39
N GLU A 23 12.80 16.75 -4.28
CA GLU A 23 11.34 16.76 -4.11
C GLU A 23 10.92 16.01 -2.84
N ILE A 24 11.45 14.81 -2.61
CA ILE A 24 11.18 14.01 -1.40
C ILE A 24 11.63 14.77 -0.14
N SER A 25 12.77 15.47 -0.21
CA SER A 25 13.35 16.20 0.92
C SER A 25 12.53 17.41 1.38
N HIS A 26 11.53 17.85 0.61
CA HIS A 26 10.58 18.89 1.06
C HIS A 26 9.60 18.38 2.13
N ASP A 27 9.48 17.06 2.31
CA ASP A 27 8.69 16.45 3.38
C ASP A 27 9.64 15.75 4.38
N PRO A 28 9.88 16.35 5.56
CA PRO A 28 10.77 15.78 6.57
C PRO A 28 10.34 14.41 7.08
N GLY A 29 9.02 14.15 7.16
CA GLY A 29 8.48 12.87 7.61
C GLY A 29 8.75 11.78 6.58
N LEU A 30 8.42 12.05 5.32
CA LEU A 30 8.69 11.15 4.21
C LEU A 30 10.20 10.87 4.07
N THR A 31 11.02 11.90 4.22
CA THR A 31 12.50 11.80 4.19
C THR A 31 13.02 10.85 5.26
N ALA A 32 12.59 11.05 6.51
CA ALA A 32 12.99 10.21 7.62
C ALA A 32 12.56 8.76 7.41
N ASP A 33 11.33 8.54 6.94
CA ASP A 33 10.83 7.20 6.68
C ASP A 33 11.56 6.51 5.51
N VAL A 34 11.86 7.24 4.42
CA VAL A 34 12.64 6.70 3.30
C VAL A 34 14.01 6.23 3.78
N ILE A 35 14.72 7.05 4.53
CA ILE A 35 16.05 6.71 5.06
C ILE A 35 15.94 5.51 6.03
N LYS A 36 14.98 5.54 6.96
CA LYS A 36 14.76 4.47 7.93
C LYS A 36 14.46 3.13 7.26
N LEU A 37 13.53 3.12 6.30
CA LEU A 37 13.16 1.91 5.58
C LEU A 37 14.29 1.42 4.68
N SER A 38 15.03 2.32 4.02
CA SER A 38 16.20 1.96 3.23
C SER A 38 17.27 1.20 4.03
N ASN A 39 17.38 1.50 5.34
CA ASN A 39 18.29 0.82 6.27
C ASN A 39 17.69 -0.42 6.95
N SER A 40 16.46 -0.81 6.63
CA SER A 40 15.84 -1.98 7.25
C SER A 40 16.56 -3.27 6.88
N ALA A 41 16.46 -4.27 7.76
CA ALA A 41 17.01 -5.62 7.52
C ALA A 41 16.47 -6.28 6.25
N TYR A 42 15.38 -5.77 5.69
CA TYR A 42 14.80 -6.21 4.43
C TYR A 42 15.67 -5.80 3.23
N TYR A 43 16.04 -4.52 3.13
CA TYR A 43 16.81 -4.01 1.98
C TYR A 43 18.33 -4.21 2.11
N ARG A 44 18.83 -4.56 3.31
CA ARG A 44 20.22 -5.00 3.56
C ARG A 44 21.28 -4.13 2.88
N ALA A 45 21.18 -2.81 3.03
CA ALA A 45 22.20 -1.91 2.51
C ALA A 45 23.57 -2.25 3.13
N ALA A 46 24.60 -2.37 2.30
CA ALA A 46 25.95 -2.74 2.73
C ALA A 46 26.59 -1.69 3.67
N LYS A 47 26.14 -0.44 3.59
CA LYS A 47 26.52 0.66 4.46
C LYS A 47 25.26 1.43 4.90
N PRO A 48 25.28 2.05 6.10
CA PRO A 48 24.17 2.89 6.54
C PRO A 48 23.91 4.03 5.57
N ILE A 49 22.68 4.11 5.07
CA ILE A 49 22.18 5.18 4.19
C ILE A 49 21.77 6.37 5.06
N LYS A 50 22.20 7.58 4.69
CA LYS A 50 22.00 8.82 5.46
C LYS A 50 21.17 9.86 4.73
N THR A 51 21.02 9.74 3.41
CA THR A 51 20.27 10.71 2.59
C THR A 51 19.35 10.01 1.62
N VAL A 52 18.30 10.71 1.18
CA VAL A 52 17.39 10.21 0.12
C VAL A 52 18.14 9.96 -1.18
N GLN A 53 19.11 10.81 -1.50
CA GLN A 53 19.93 10.63 -2.70
C GLN A 53 20.75 9.32 -2.60
N GLU A 54 21.33 9.01 -1.45
CA GLU A 54 22.00 7.72 -1.21
C GLU A 54 21.03 6.53 -1.31
N SER A 55 19.79 6.66 -0.81
CA SER A 55 18.73 5.64 -1.01
C SER A 55 18.47 5.40 -2.50
N LEU A 56 18.30 6.47 -3.27
CA LEU A 56 18.03 6.40 -4.71
C LEU A 56 19.19 5.79 -5.51
N MET A 57 20.43 6.13 -5.17
CA MET A 57 21.62 5.56 -5.81
C MET A 57 21.84 4.09 -5.44
N THR A 58 21.54 3.70 -4.19
CA THR A 58 21.83 2.36 -3.67
C THR A 58 20.74 1.35 -4.02
N LEU A 59 19.48 1.73 -3.83
CA LEU A 59 18.33 0.84 -3.99
C LEU A 59 17.63 1.01 -5.35
N GLY A 60 17.92 2.10 -6.06
CA GLY A 60 17.28 2.47 -7.31
C GLY A 60 15.93 3.17 -7.11
N ILE A 61 15.51 3.90 -8.15
CA ILE A 61 14.27 4.71 -8.15
C ILE A 61 13.03 3.85 -7.85
N LYS A 62 12.93 2.65 -8.44
CA LYS A 62 11.78 1.74 -8.25
C LYS A 62 11.60 1.34 -6.79
N THR A 63 12.69 0.95 -6.12
CA THR A 63 12.63 0.56 -4.71
C THR A 63 12.28 1.73 -3.80
N VAL A 64 12.84 2.92 -4.05
CA VAL A 64 12.51 4.12 -3.26
C VAL A 64 11.06 4.54 -3.49
N LYS A 65 10.54 4.39 -4.70
CA LYS A 65 9.11 4.57 -4.99
C LYS A 65 8.25 3.59 -4.18
N ASP A 66 8.59 2.30 -4.13
CA ASP A 66 7.88 1.32 -3.29
C ASP A 66 7.89 1.74 -1.81
N ILE A 67 9.02 2.24 -1.31
CA ILE A 67 9.16 2.78 0.06
C ILE A 67 8.25 3.99 0.28
N ILE A 68 8.19 4.94 -0.65
CA ILE A 68 7.35 6.14 -0.55
C ILE A 68 5.87 5.77 -0.57
N LEU A 69 5.49 4.79 -1.40
CA LEU A 69 4.12 4.28 -1.40
C LEU A 69 3.80 3.60 -0.07
N LEU A 70 4.73 2.80 0.47
CA LEU A 70 4.58 2.13 1.75
C LEU A 70 4.33 3.14 2.88
N THR A 71 5.11 4.21 2.95
CA THR A 71 4.98 5.23 4.01
C THR A 71 3.68 6.01 3.89
N ALA A 72 3.30 6.39 2.66
CA ALA A 72 2.03 7.06 2.39
C ALA A 72 0.84 6.16 2.74
N ALA A 73 0.88 4.89 2.33
CA ALA A 73 -0.17 3.92 2.58
C ALA A 73 -0.28 3.59 4.08
N ARG A 74 0.82 3.61 4.83
CA ARG A 74 0.83 3.29 6.26
C ARG A 74 -0.11 4.18 7.08
N GLY A 75 -0.18 5.48 6.78
CA GLY A 75 -1.10 6.39 7.45
C GLY A 75 -2.59 6.09 7.20
N ILE A 76 -2.88 5.36 6.12
CA ILE A 76 -4.24 4.97 5.73
C ILE A 76 -4.55 3.55 6.22
N LEU A 77 -3.62 2.61 6.02
CA LEU A 77 -3.80 1.19 6.24
C LEU A 77 -3.54 0.76 7.69
N LYS A 78 -2.65 1.45 8.43
CA LYS A 78 -2.38 1.11 9.83
C LYS A 78 -3.45 1.71 10.74
N LYS A 79 -4.67 1.17 10.62
CA LYS A 79 -5.86 1.54 11.39
C LYS A 79 -6.59 0.28 11.85
N ASP A 80 -7.19 0.36 13.03
CA ASP A 80 -8.07 -0.70 13.52
C ASP A 80 -9.31 -0.76 12.62
N LEU A 81 -9.55 -1.92 12.03
CA LEU A 81 -10.72 -2.14 11.21
C LEU A 81 -11.85 -2.64 12.12
N LYS A 82 -12.43 -1.71 12.87
CA LYS A 82 -13.57 -1.98 13.75
C LYS A 82 -14.72 -2.60 12.94
N GLY A 83 -15.42 -3.55 13.55
CA GLY A 83 -16.41 -4.38 12.86
C GLY A 83 -15.77 -5.57 12.15
N TYR A 84 -14.70 -5.35 11.37
CA TYR A 84 -13.88 -6.44 10.87
C TYR A 84 -12.99 -7.05 11.95
N GLN A 85 -12.97 -6.58 13.21
CA GLN A 85 -12.12 -7.12 14.29
C GLN A 85 -10.70 -7.50 13.80
N ILE A 86 -10.07 -6.59 13.04
CA ILE A 86 -8.69 -6.69 12.59
C ILE A 86 -7.96 -5.51 13.20
N GLU A 87 -6.89 -5.80 13.94
CA GLU A 87 -6.06 -4.78 14.56
C GLU A 87 -5.21 -4.04 13.53
N ALA A 88 -4.83 -2.80 13.82
CA ALA A 88 -4.07 -1.97 12.89
C ALA A 88 -2.77 -2.62 12.39
N GLU A 89 -2.05 -3.32 13.27
CA GLU A 89 -0.79 -3.99 12.91
C GLU A 89 -1.03 -5.22 12.02
N ASP A 90 -2.10 -5.98 12.26
CA ASP A 90 -2.46 -7.14 11.44
C ASP A 90 -2.87 -6.72 10.03
N ASN A 91 -3.69 -5.67 9.90
CA ASN A 91 -4.06 -5.13 8.59
C ASN A 91 -2.83 -4.65 7.81
N TRP A 92 -1.91 -3.99 8.51
CA TRP A 92 -0.66 -3.52 7.94
C TRP A 92 0.24 -4.67 7.46
N ILE A 93 0.51 -5.65 8.32
CA ILE A 93 1.36 -6.80 8.02
C ILE A 93 0.75 -7.62 6.89
N HIS A 94 -0.56 -7.85 6.91
CA HIS A 94 -1.27 -8.54 5.83
C HIS A 94 -1.07 -7.84 4.49
N SER A 95 -1.34 -6.53 4.44
CA SER A 95 -1.22 -5.73 3.21
C SER A 95 0.20 -5.74 2.66
N LEU A 96 1.21 -5.58 3.51
CA LEU A 96 2.61 -5.64 3.12
C LEU A 96 3.02 -7.05 2.63
N THR A 97 2.54 -8.09 3.31
CA THR A 97 2.82 -9.48 2.93
C THR A 97 2.23 -9.80 1.56
N VAL A 98 0.98 -9.40 1.30
CA VAL A 98 0.34 -9.58 0.00
C VAL A 98 1.06 -8.77 -1.09
N ALA A 99 1.48 -7.53 -0.82
CA ALA A 99 2.27 -6.72 -1.75
C ALA A 99 3.55 -7.43 -2.21
N GLU A 100 4.32 -7.94 -1.24
CA GLU A 100 5.58 -8.63 -1.52
C GLU A 100 5.36 -9.97 -2.22
N LEU A 101 4.35 -10.75 -1.81
CA LEU A 101 4.02 -12.01 -2.47
C LEU A 101 3.55 -11.78 -3.92
N SER A 102 2.71 -10.78 -4.17
CA SER A 102 2.27 -10.40 -5.52
C SER A 102 3.46 -10.06 -6.42
N LYS A 103 4.41 -9.28 -5.90
CA LYS A 103 5.66 -8.96 -6.60
C LYS A 103 6.47 -10.21 -6.94
N ARG A 104 6.70 -11.08 -5.96
CA ARG A 104 7.44 -12.35 -6.15
C ARG A 104 6.77 -13.29 -7.14
N ILE A 105 5.46 -13.43 -7.07
CA ILE A 105 4.69 -14.27 -8.01
C ILE A 105 4.86 -13.74 -9.43
N CYS A 106 4.74 -12.43 -9.64
CA CYS A 106 4.94 -11.83 -10.96
C CYS A 106 6.35 -12.08 -11.51
N GLU A 107 7.37 -11.92 -10.66
CA GLU A 107 8.77 -12.19 -11.03
C GLU A 107 9.00 -13.66 -11.39
N GLN A 108 8.62 -14.59 -10.51
CA GLN A 108 8.81 -16.03 -10.69
C GLN A 108 8.07 -16.58 -11.90
N LYS A 109 6.85 -16.09 -12.15
CA LYS A 109 6.03 -16.50 -13.28
C LYS A 109 6.32 -15.71 -14.56
N LYS A 110 7.25 -14.76 -14.52
CA LYS A 110 7.59 -13.86 -15.64
C LYS A 110 6.36 -13.20 -16.26
N LEU A 111 5.42 -12.79 -15.40
CA LEU A 111 4.21 -12.10 -15.86
C LEU A 111 4.61 -10.76 -16.49
N LYS A 112 3.87 -10.34 -17.51
CA LYS A 112 4.09 -9.04 -18.18
C LYS A 112 3.53 -7.85 -17.38
N ILE A 113 3.24 -8.05 -16.09
CA ILE A 113 2.79 -7.01 -15.16
C ILE A 113 4.03 -6.37 -14.54
N GLY A 114 4.07 -5.04 -14.46
CA GLY A 114 5.16 -4.34 -13.78
C GLY A 114 5.24 -4.73 -12.30
N LEU A 115 6.43 -5.07 -11.81
CA LEU A 115 6.62 -5.49 -10.41
C LEU A 115 6.13 -4.44 -9.40
N ASP A 116 6.39 -3.16 -9.67
CA ASP A 116 5.87 -2.05 -8.86
C ASP A 116 4.34 -2.02 -8.83
N LEU A 117 3.69 -2.37 -9.95
CA LEU A 117 2.23 -2.40 -10.06
C LEU A 117 1.66 -3.58 -9.26
N ALA A 118 2.30 -4.75 -9.34
CA ALA A 118 1.93 -5.91 -8.54
C ALA A 118 2.08 -5.65 -7.03
N PHE A 119 3.16 -4.98 -6.64
CA PHE A 119 3.37 -4.54 -5.25
C PHE A 119 2.27 -3.56 -4.81
N THR A 120 2.02 -2.53 -5.62
CA THR A 120 0.99 -1.51 -5.36
C THR A 120 -0.40 -2.13 -5.21
N GLY A 121 -0.79 -3.00 -6.13
CA GLY A 121 -2.08 -3.69 -6.09
C GLY A 121 -2.21 -4.58 -4.85
N GLY A 122 -1.17 -5.34 -4.50
CA GLY A 122 -1.19 -6.15 -3.28
C GLY A 122 -1.24 -5.32 -1.99
N LEU A 123 -0.55 -4.17 -1.96
CA LEU A 123 -0.56 -3.28 -0.80
C LEU A 123 -1.94 -2.64 -0.58
N LEU A 124 -2.63 -2.26 -1.66
CA LEU A 124 -3.88 -1.52 -1.60
C LEU A 124 -5.14 -2.39 -1.74
N HIS A 125 -5.01 -3.71 -1.92
CA HIS A 125 -6.14 -4.59 -2.23
C HIS A 125 -7.30 -4.52 -1.22
N ASN A 126 -7.01 -4.31 0.06
CA ASN A 126 -8.01 -4.22 1.12
C ASN A 126 -8.33 -2.78 1.56
N ILE A 127 -7.97 -1.76 0.77
CA ILE A 127 -8.21 -0.36 1.14
C ILE A 127 -9.71 -0.05 1.32
N GLY A 128 -10.60 -0.76 0.62
CA GLY A 128 -12.04 -0.63 0.82
C GLY A 128 -12.51 -1.07 2.20
N LYS A 129 -11.84 -2.04 2.86
CA LYS A 129 -12.16 -2.43 4.24
C LYS A 129 -11.88 -1.29 5.22
N VAL A 130 -10.83 -0.50 4.97
CA VAL A 130 -10.55 0.71 5.76
C VAL A 130 -11.72 1.68 5.69
N ILE A 131 -12.26 1.91 4.48
CA ILE A 131 -13.42 2.79 4.30
C ILE A 131 -14.64 2.21 5.00
N LEU A 132 -14.99 0.94 4.74
CA LEU A 132 -16.19 0.35 5.32
C LEU A 132 -16.11 0.29 6.84
N ALA A 133 -14.94 0.02 7.43
CA ALA A 133 -14.74 0.02 8.87
C ALA A 133 -14.95 1.41 9.51
N ASP A 134 -14.57 2.48 8.82
CA ASP A 134 -14.75 3.85 9.31
C ASP A 134 -16.23 4.29 9.26
N PHE A 135 -16.99 3.85 8.24
CA PHE A 135 -18.38 4.30 8.03
C PHE A 135 -19.45 3.36 8.61
N PHE A 136 -19.22 2.05 8.59
CA PHE A 136 -20.23 1.03 8.93
C PHE A 136 -19.76 -0.04 9.93
N PRO A 137 -19.02 0.32 11.01
CA PRO A 137 -18.40 -0.68 11.89
C PRO A 137 -19.42 -1.61 12.57
N ALA A 138 -20.60 -1.11 12.93
CA ALA A 138 -21.64 -1.92 13.55
C ALA A 138 -22.28 -2.93 12.58
N VAL A 139 -22.47 -2.54 11.32
CA VAL A 139 -23.03 -3.43 10.29
C VAL A 139 -22.04 -4.56 10.01
N ILE A 140 -20.76 -4.23 9.81
CA ILE A 140 -19.71 -5.23 9.57
C ILE A 140 -19.58 -6.19 10.76
N ALA A 141 -19.71 -5.71 12.00
CA ALA A 141 -19.70 -6.57 13.18
C ALA A 141 -20.82 -7.62 13.11
N ASN A 142 -22.02 -7.23 12.70
CA ASN A 142 -23.13 -8.16 12.52
C ASN A 142 -22.87 -9.15 11.38
N LEU A 143 -22.28 -8.70 10.26
CA LEU A 143 -21.88 -9.60 9.16
C LEU A 143 -20.90 -10.67 9.64
N ARG A 144 -19.95 -10.30 10.51
CA ARG A 144 -19.00 -11.25 11.10
C ARG A 144 -19.68 -12.31 11.95
N GLU A 145 -20.71 -11.95 12.70
CA GLU A 145 -21.49 -12.93 13.45
C GLU A 145 -22.31 -13.83 12.51
N GLU A 146 -22.86 -13.27 11.43
CA GLU A 146 -23.60 -14.03 10.41
C GLU A 146 -22.69 -15.07 9.70
N LEU A 147 -21.43 -14.71 9.43
CA LEU A 147 -20.41 -15.57 8.82
C LEU A 147 -20.07 -16.81 9.66
N LYS A 148 -20.22 -16.74 10.99
CA LYS A 148 -19.97 -17.91 11.87
C LYS A 148 -21.03 -19.01 11.68
N ILE A 149 -22.19 -18.65 11.14
CA ILE A 149 -23.37 -19.51 11.05
C ILE A 149 -23.62 -19.96 9.61
N HIS A 150 -23.19 -19.18 8.62
CA HIS A 150 -23.44 -19.43 7.19
C HIS A 150 -22.15 -19.76 6.44
N SER A 151 -22.23 -20.73 5.52
CA SER A 151 -21.10 -21.10 4.64
C SER A 151 -21.06 -20.22 3.37
N VAL A 152 -21.03 -18.91 3.56
CA VAL A 152 -20.88 -17.91 2.47
C VAL A 152 -19.59 -17.13 2.66
N SER A 153 -19.08 -16.52 1.60
CA SER A 153 -17.91 -15.63 1.71
C SER A 153 -18.29 -14.31 2.39
N PHE A 154 -17.29 -13.62 2.94
CA PHE A 154 -17.52 -12.29 3.50
C PHE A 154 -17.96 -11.28 2.42
N GLU A 155 -17.44 -11.42 1.21
CA GLU A 155 -17.80 -10.60 0.05
C GLU A 155 -19.29 -10.74 -0.29
N GLU A 156 -19.82 -11.96 -0.27
CA GLU A 156 -21.23 -12.23 -0.53
C GLU A 156 -22.13 -11.58 0.53
N LEU A 157 -21.70 -11.57 1.79
CA LEU A 157 -22.41 -10.88 2.87
C LEU A 157 -22.36 -9.36 2.69
N GLU A 158 -21.21 -8.80 2.34
CA GLU A 158 -21.10 -7.37 2.05
C GLU A 158 -22.03 -6.96 0.90
N ARG A 159 -22.03 -7.72 -0.21
CA ARG A 159 -22.92 -7.46 -1.35
C ARG A 159 -24.39 -7.58 -0.96
N LYS A 160 -24.76 -8.56 -0.14
CA LYS A 160 -26.15 -8.73 0.33
C LYS A 160 -26.64 -7.55 1.16
N HIS A 161 -25.79 -6.97 2.01
CA HIS A 161 -26.19 -5.93 2.97
C HIS A 161 -25.94 -4.50 2.47
N PHE A 162 -24.86 -4.27 1.73
CA PHE A 162 -24.49 -2.96 1.20
C PHE A 162 -24.85 -2.77 -0.27
N GLY A 163 -25.04 -3.86 -1.03
CA GLY A 163 -25.18 -3.83 -2.49
C GLY A 163 -23.84 -3.81 -3.24
N TYR A 164 -22.72 -3.82 -2.51
CA TYR A 164 -21.36 -3.81 -3.04
C TYR A 164 -20.38 -4.47 -2.06
N SER A 165 -19.22 -4.89 -2.54
CA SER A 165 -18.13 -5.44 -1.72
C SER A 165 -17.05 -4.41 -1.39
N HIS A 166 -16.19 -4.74 -0.42
CA HIS A 166 -15.03 -3.90 -0.10
C HIS A 166 -14.05 -3.75 -1.28
N GLU A 167 -13.94 -4.75 -2.16
CA GLU A 167 -13.12 -4.67 -3.38
C GLU A 167 -13.65 -3.57 -4.32
N GLU A 168 -14.97 -3.51 -4.55
CA GLU A 168 -15.60 -2.49 -5.41
C GLU A 168 -15.46 -1.08 -4.81
N VAL A 169 -15.58 -0.96 -3.48
CA VAL A 169 -15.32 0.30 -2.78
C VAL A 169 -13.86 0.73 -2.94
N GLY A 170 -12.93 -0.22 -2.83
CA GLY A 170 -11.51 0.00 -3.04
C GLY A 170 -11.20 0.43 -4.48
N GLU A 171 -11.76 -0.25 -5.47
CA GLU A 171 -11.65 0.09 -6.89
C GLU A 171 -12.08 1.53 -7.15
N LYS A 172 -13.28 1.94 -6.70
CA LYS A 172 -13.80 3.30 -6.88
C LYS A 172 -12.91 4.37 -6.24
N LEU A 173 -12.30 4.05 -5.09
CA LEU A 173 -11.35 4.96 -4.45
C LEU A 173 -10.06 5.10 -5.28
N LEU A 174 -9.51 3.97 -5.74
CA LEU A 174 -8.27 3.93 -6.50
C LEU A 174 -8.42 4.61 -7.87
N GLU A 175 -9.55 4.41 -8.56
CA GLU A 175 -9.94 5.15 -9.77
C GLU A 175 -9.92 6.66 -9.51
N LYS A 176 -10.57 7.10 -8.43
CA LYS A 176 -10.62 8.53 -8.03
C LYS A 176 -9.23 9.10 -7.71
N TRP A 177 -8.30 8.25 -7.25
CA TRP A 177 -6.91 8.63 -6.99
C TRP A 177 -6.00 8.49 -8.22
N ASN A 178 -6.54 8.13 -9.38
CA ASN A 178 -5.82 7.90 -10.63
C ASN A 178 -4.75 6.80 -10.51
N PHE A 179 -5.04 5.75 -9.74
CA PHE A 179 -4.25 4.53 -9.82
C PHE A 179 -4.56 3.78 -11.13
N PRO A 180 -3.55 3.14 -11.74
CA PRO A 180 -3.71 2.37 -12.98
C PRO A 180 -4.46 1.05 -12.77
#